data_AF-A0A7C9N8X9-F1
#
_entry.id   AF-A0A7C9N8X9-F1
#
_cell.length_a   1.000
_cell.length_b   1.000
_cell.length_c   1.000
_cell.angle_alpha   90.00
_cell.angle_beta   90.00
_cell.angle_gamma   90.00
#
_symmetry.space_group_name_H-M   'P 1'
#
loop_
_entity.id
_entity.type
_entity.pdbx_description
1 polymer ?
#
loop_
_entity_poly.entity_id
_entity_poly.type
_entity_poly.pdbx_seq_one_letter_code
_entity_poly.pdbx_strand_id
1 'polypeptide(L)'
;MSAALVPFFLADFMQSQVKGYRASIERNLKGRIGKLGSAGEYTGALIAHYSEAMPIWIFLEVVPFGTLLAFYLFCASRRNDCSMRMRHSMLTEVKAVRSCRSHGTCLINGLAEGKSSEYETPHLVIEWLSEHGFKSGKPRRAKMGNRRTQQLVTCLAALDDSENRGYRKPFQER
;
A
#
# COMPACT_ATOMS: atom_id res chain seq x y z
N MET A 1 14.13 0.64 22.59
CA MET A 1 13.56 1.86 21.97
C MET A 1 12.34 2.28 22.77
N SER A 2 12.32 3.50 23.32
CA SER A 2 11.34 3.96 24.32
C SER A 2 9.93 4.11 23.75
N ALA A 3 8.93 3.57 24.44
CA ALA A 3 7.50 3.56 24.07
C ALA A 3 6.85 4.96 24.01
N ALA A 4 7.57 6.03 24.37
CA ALA A 4 7.08 7.41 24.39
C ALA A 4 7.03 8.11 23.01
N LEU A 5 7.61 7.54 21.96
CA LEU A 5 7.65 8.18 20.62
C LEU A 5 6.49 7.79 19.69
N VAL A 6 5.69 6.77 20.05
CA VAL A 6 4.63 6.23 19.19
C VAL A 6 3.45 7.20 18.98
N PRO A 7 3.01 8.04 19.94
CA PRO A 7 1.87 8.95 19.74
C PRO A 7 2.14 10.06 18.70
N PHE A 8 3.38 10.57 18.63
CA PHE A 8 3.70 11.72 17.78
C PHE A 8 3.69 11.41 16.28
N PHE A 9 4.00 10.17 15.87
CA PHE A 9 4.05 9.81 14.46
C PHE A 9 2.70 9.90 13.75
N LEU A 10 1.61 9.54 14.43
CA LEU A 10 0.27 9.68 13.86
C LEU A 10 -0.16 11.14 13.80
N ALA A 11 0.13 11.93 14.84
CA ALA A 11 -0.16 13.36 14.86
C ALA A 11 0.58 14.09 13.72
N ASP A 12 1.87 13.81 13.54
CA ASP A 12 2.69 14.37 12.46
C ASP A 12 2.16 13.97 11.08
N PHE A 13 1.76 12.70 10.90
CA PHE A 13 1.12 12.25 9.68
C PHE A 13 -0.17 13.03 9.38
N MET A 14 -1.05 13.17 10.39
CA MET A 14 -2.32 13.86 10.24
C MET A 14 -2.13 15.36 9.97
N GLN A 15 -1.10 15.97 10.52
CA GLN A 15 -0.72 17.36 10.25
C GLN A 15 -0.10 17.54 8.86
N SER A 16 0.64 16.55 8.36
CA SER A 16 1.25 16.60 7.03
C SER A 16 0.24 16.39 5.89
N GLN A 17 -0.98 15.94 6.19
CA GLN A 17 -2.02 15.72 5.18
C GLN A 17 -2.74 17.01 4.81
N VAL A 18 -3.14 17.12 3.53
CA VAL A 18 -4.02 18.21 3.07
C VAL A 18 -5.36 18.15 3.81
N LYS A 19 -5.92 19.32 4.16
CA LYS A 19 -7.15 19.48 4.95
C LYS A 19 -8.30 18.57 4.48
N GLY A 20 -8.53 18.47 3.17
CA GLY A 20 -9.59 17.63 2.61
C GLY A 20 -9.38 16.13 2.84
N TYR A 21 -8.13 15.66 2.71
CA TYR A 21 -7.78 14.26 2.95
C TYR A 21 -7.85 13.91 4.44
N ARG A 22 -7.33 14.79 5.31
CA ARG A 22 -7.49 14.67 6.76
C ARG A 22 -8.95 14.56 7.17
N ALA A 23 -9.81 15.45 6.66
CA ALA A 23 -11.25 15.41 6.94
C ALA A 23 -11.91 14.11 6.44
N SER A 24 -11.42 13.54 5.34
CA SER A 24 -11.88 12.23 4.84
C SER A 24 -11.50 11.09 5.79
N ILE A 25 -10.27 11.09 6.31
CA ILE A 25 -9.83 10.11 7.32
C ILE A 25 -10.69 10.24 8.58
N GLU A 26 -10.86 11.45 9.11
CA GLU A 26 -11.68 11.70 10.30
C GLU A 26 -13.14 11.28 10.08
N ARG A 27 -13.72 11.54 8.90
CA ARG A 27 -15.07 11.08 8.55
C ARG A 27 -15.17 9.56 8.50
N ASN A 28 -14.18 8.89 7.92
CA ASN A 28 -14.13 7.42 7.88
C ASN A 28 -14.02 6.81 9.29
N LEU A 29 -13.22 7.41 10.17
CA LEU A 29 -13.10 7.00 11.57
C LEU A 29 -14.44 7.20 12.30
N LYS A 30 -15.02 8.40 12.22
CA LYS A 30 -16.32 8.72 12.83
C LYS A 30 -17.45 7.84 12.33
N GLY A 31 -17.49 7.54 11.02
CA GLY A 31 -18.51 6.67 10.43
C GLY A 31 -18.46 5.21 10.87
N ARG A 32 -17.39 4.79 11.57
CA ARG A 32 -17.25 3.47 12.20
C ARG A 32 -17.63 3.48 13.68
N ILE A 33 -17.64 4.66 14.32
CA ILE A 33 -18.16 4.84 15.67
C ILE A 33 -19.69 4.73 15.59
N GLY A 34 -20.25 3.71 16.25
CA GLY A 34 -21.71 3.52 16.32
C GLY A 34 -22.36 2.69 15.21
N LYS A 35 -21.59 2.08 14.29
CA LYS A 35 -22.13 1.03 13.41
C LYS A 35 -22.09 -0.32 14.12
N LEU A 36 -23.25 -0.92 14.41
CA LEU A 36 -23.35 -2.35 14.72
C LEU A 36 -23.22 -3.15 13.42
N GLY A 37 -22.32 -4.15 13.41
CA GLY A 37 -22.06 -5.08 12.33
C GLY A 37 -20.57 -5.24 11.98
N SER A 38 -20.09 -6.50 12.01
CA SER A 38 -18.82 -7.11 11.57
C SER A 38 -17.51 -6.33 11.73
N ALA A 39 -17.38 -5.11 11.18
CA ALA A 39 -16.19 -4.26 11.37
C ALA A 39 -16.37 -3.26 12.52
N GLY A 40 -17.59 -2.76 12.75
CA GLY A 40 -17.88 -1.76 13.78
C GLY A 40 -18.03 -2.37 15.19
N GLU A 41 -18.39 -3.65 15.29
CA GLU A 41 -18.51 -4.38 16.56
C GLU A 41 -17.20 -4.48 17.33
N TYR A 42 -16.07 -4.68 16.63
CA TYR A 42 -14.76 -4.85 17.26
C TYR A 42 -13.93 -3.57 17.31
N THR A 43 -14.09 -2.68 16.32
CA THR A 43 -13.25 -1.47 16.21
C THR A 43 -13.93 -0.19 16.70
N GLY A 44 -15.27 -0.13 16.73
CA GLY A 44 -16.00 1.07 17.15
C GLY A 44 -15.74 1.46 18.59
N ALA A 45 -15.69 0.48 19.50
CA ALA A 45 -15.35 0.70 20.91
C ALA A 45 -13.91 1.19 21.10
N LEU A 46 -12.95 0.68 20.32
CA LEU A 46 -11.57 1.12 20.35
C LEU A 46 -11.42 2.57 19.86
N ILE A 47 -12.08 2.92 18.75
CA ILE A 47 -12.03 4.30 18.24
C ILE A 47 -12.64 5.29 19.24
N ALA A 48 -13.75 4.90 19.90
CA ALA A 48 -14.38 5.73 20.93
C ALA A 48 -13.51 5.88 22.18
N HIS A 49 -12.84 4.80 22.62
CA HIS A 49 -11.96 4.83 23.79
C HIS A 49 -10.69 5.67 23.58
N TYR A 50 -10.16 5.69 22.36
CA TYR A 50 -8.90 6.38 22.03
C TYR A 50 -9.09 7.63 21.17
N SER A 51 -10.28 8.24 21.18
CA SER A 51 -10.63 9.35 20.29
C SER A 51 -9.75 10.60 20.47
N GLU A 52 -9.18 10.79 21.66
CA GLU A 52 -8.31 11.94 21.98
C GLU A 52 -6.83 11.68 21.63
N ALA A 53 -6.37 10.42 21.74
CA ALA A 53 -4.99 10.04 21.51
C ALA A 53 -4.92 8.65 20.86
N MET A 54 -5.20 8.58 19.56
CA MET A 54 -5.26 7.30 18.84
C MET A 54 -3.88 6.65 18.70
N PRO A 55 -3.66 5.44 19.24
CA PRO A 55 -2.44 4.67 18.99
C PRO A 55 -2.34 4.26 17.51
N ILE A 56 -1.10 4.18 17.00
CA ILE A 56 -0.84 3.79 15.61
C ILE A 56 -1.41 2.41 15.29
N TRP A 57 -1.29 1.43 16.19
CA TRP A 57 -1.79 0.08 15.93
C TRP A 57 -3.32 0.05 15.72
N ILE A 58 -4.09 0.86 16.46
CA ILE A 58 -5.53 1.03 16.25
C ILE A 58 -5.80 1.71 14.92
N PHE A 59 -5.04 2.77 14.62
CA PHE A 59 -5.17 3.46 13.34
C PHE A 59 -4.98 2.50 12.15
N LEU A 60 -3.94 1.67 12.19
CA LEU A 60 -3.63 0.69 11.14
C LEU A 60 -4.73 -0.37 10.96
N GLU A 61 -5.38 -0.80 12.04
CA GLU A 61 -6.48 -1.76 12.02
C GLU A 61 -7.74 -1.17 11.34
N VAL A 62 -7.96 0.11 11.54
CA VAL A 62 -9.21 0.78 11.16
C VAL A 62 -9.14 1.37 9.76
N VAL A 63 -7.98 1.85 9.32
CA VAL A 63 -7.90 2.60 8.06
C VAL A 63 -8.01 1.73 6.83
N PRO A 64 -8.60 2.25 5.72
CA PRO A 64 -8.58 1.53 4.45
C PRO A 64 -7.15 1.40 3.93
N PHE A 65 -6.90 0.38 3.09
CA PHE A 65 -5.58 0.11 2.53
C PHE A 65 -4.93 1.33 1.85
N GLY A 66 -5.73 2.19 1.21
CA GLY A 66 -5.22 3.44 0.62
C GLY A 66 -4.62 4.42 1.63
N THR A 67 -5.21 4.54 2.81
CA THR A 67 -4.70 5.39 3.91
C THR A 67 -3.50 4.75 4.59
N LEU A 68 -3.48 3.41 4.69
CA LEU A 68 -2.28 2.68 5.10
C LEU A 68 -1.08 2.99 4.18
N LEU A 69 -1.27 3.01 2.86
CA LEU A 69 -0.20 3.37 1.92
C LEU A 69 0.26 4.82 2.07
N ALA A 70 -0.66 5.76 2.27
CA ALA A 70 -0.31 7.16 2.52
C ALA A 70 0.53 7.30 3.81
N PHE A 71 0.15 6.61 4.88
CA PHE A 71 0.91 6.56 6.12
C PHE A 71 2.30 5.92 5.91
N TYR A 72 2.36 4.82 5.16
CA TYR A 72 3.61 4.14 4.83
C TYR A 72 4.56 5.03 4.00
N LEU A 73 4.04 5.78 3.03
CA LEU A 73 4.82 6.76 2.26
C LEU A 73 5.33 7.90 3.15
N PHE A 74 4.51 8.37 4.09
CA PHE A 74 4.94 9.37 5.08
C PHE A 74 6.12 8.84 5.91
N CYS A 75 6.05 7.60 6.40
CA CYS A 75 7.15 6.96 7.11
C CYS A 75 8.41 6.83 6.23
N ALA A 76 8.25 6.40 4.97
CA ALA A 76 9.35 6.28 4.01
C ALA A 76 10.04 7.63 3.73
N SER A 77 9.24 8.70 3.66
CA SER A 77 9.71 10.06 3.40
C SER A 77 10.45 10.62 4.61
N ARG A 78 9.89 10.44 5.81
CA ARG A 78 10.50 10.87 7.07
C ARG A 78 11.84 10.18 7.35
N ARG A 79 11.98 8.90 6.99
CA ARG A 79 13.24 8.14 7.14
C ARG A 79 14.19 8.28 5.96
N ASN A 80 13.78 8.98 4.89
CA ASN A 80 14.47 9.05 3.62
C ASN A 80 14.89 7.67 3.05
N ASP A 81 14.02 6.66 3.20
CA ASP A 81 14.32 5.28 2.84
C ASP A 81 13.83 4.95 1.43
N CYS A 82 14.78 4.81 0.49
CA CYS A 82 14.49 4.47 -0.91
C CYS A 82 13.84 3.09 -1.06
N SER A 83 14.23 2.10 -0.25
CA SER A 83 13.64 0.75 -0.30
C SER A 83 12.17 0.79 0.11
N MET A 84 11.83 1.58 1.13
CA MET A 84 10.44 1.79 1.52
C MET A 84 9.63 2.47 0.42
N ARG A 85 10.16 3.53 -0.22
CA ARG A 85 9.46 4.20 -1.34
C ARG A 85 9.20 3.25 -2.51
N MET A 86 10.17 2.38 -2.81
CA MET A 86 10.05 1.39 -3.86
C MET A 86 8.94 0.36 -3.56
N ARG A 87 8.86 -0.13 -2.31
CA ARG A 87 7.75 -0.96 -1.84
C ARG A 87 6.41 -0.24 -1.88
N HIS A 88 6.38 1.06 -1.56
CA HIS A 88 5.15 1.84 -1.67
C HIS A 88 4.60 1.84 -3.11
N SER A 89 5.46 2.06 -4.11
CA SER A 89 5.06 1.99 -5.52
C SER A 89 4.51 0.62 -5.90
N MET A 90 5.16 -0.46 -5.44
CA MET A 90 4.68 -1.83 -5.64
C MET A 90 3.29 -2.06 -5.03
N LEU A 91 3.11 -1.69 -3.75
CA LEU A 91 1.84 -1.86 -3.05
C LEU A 91 0.72 -0.98 -3.65
N THR A 92 1.07 0.13 -4.31
CA THR A 92 0.13 0.97 -5.05
C THR A 92 -0.45 0.21 -6.25
N GLU A 93 0.35 -0.57 -6.97
CA GLU A 93 -0.15 -1.43 -8.05
C GLU A 93 -0.99 -2.60 -7.50
N VAL A 94 -0.60 -3.19 -6.36
CA VAL A 94 -1.40 -4.21 -5.66
C VAL A 94 -2.77 -3.66 -5.28
N LYS A 95 -2.81 -2.43 -4.74
CA LYS A 95 -4.07 -1.73 -4.45
C LYS A 95 -4.92 -1.58 -5.71
N ALA A 96 -4.34 -1.20 -6.83
CA ALA A 96 -5.07 -1.04 -8.09
C ALA A 96 -5.71 -2.36 -8.54
N VAL A 97 -4.97 -3.47 -8.52
CA VAL A 97 -5.47 -4.81 -8.87
C VAL A 97 -6.59 -5.26 -7.92
N ARG A 98 -6.40 -5.10 -6.61
CA ARG A 98 -7.43 -5.40 -5.60
C ARG A 98 -8.70 -4.58 -5.85
N SER A 99 -8.55 -3.29 -6.14
CA SER A 99 -9.68 -2.39 -6.41
C SER A 99 -10.44 -2.77 -7.69
N CYS A 100 -9.77 -3.30 -8.72
CA CYS A 100 -10.46 -3.77 -9.92
C CYS A 100 -11.49 -4.85 -9.60
N ARG A 101 -11.09 -5.85 -8.80
CA ARG A 101 -11.98 -6.93 -8.36
C ARG A 101 -13.17 -6.45 -7.54
N SER A 102 -12.99 -5.42 -6.71
CA SER A 102 -14.06 -4.88 -5.85
C SER A 102 -15.04 -3.97 -6.59
N HIS A 103 -14.59 -3.26 -7.63
CA HIS A 103 -15.44 -2.38 -8.43
C HIS A 103 -16.06 -3.09 -9.65
N GLY A 104 -15.87 -4.41 -9.79
CA GLY A 104 -16.37 -5.18 -10.93
C GLY A 104 -15.67 -4.86 -12.25
N THR A 105 -14.55 -4.13 -12.23
CA THR A 105 -13.77 -3.85 -13.44
C THR A 105 -12.86 -5.03 -13.74
N CYS A 106 -12.99 -5.59 -14.95
CA CYS A 106 -12.21 -6.75 -15.35
C CYS A 106 -10.78 -6.33 -15.70
N LEU A 107 -9.80 -6.81 -14.94
CA LEU A 107 -8.37 -6.56 -15.16
C LEU A 107 -7.87 -7.11 -16.50
N ILE A 108 -8.54 -8.15 -17.03
CA ILE A 108 -8.21 -8.79 -18.32
C ILE A 108 -8.62 -7.88 -19.49
N ASN A 109 -9.62 -7.03 -19.28
CA ASN A 109 -10.12 -6.13 -20.33
C ASN A 109 -9.00 -5.17 -20.77
N GLY A 110 -8.66 -5.18 -22.05
CA GLY A 110 -7.61 -4.33 -22.61
C GLY A 110 -6.16 -4.80 -22.36
N LEU A 111 -5.94 -6.09 -22.08
CA LEU A 111 -4.60 -6.71 -22.15
C LEU A 111 -4.08 -6.85 -23.59
N ALA A 112 -5.00 -7.07 -24.55
CA ALA A 112 -4.67 -7.15 -25.97
C ALA A 112 -4.51 -5.77 -26.63
N GLU A 113 -4.96 -4.70 -25.96
CA GLU A 113 -4.80 -3.34 -26.44
C GLU A 113 -3.34 -2.92 -26.32
N GLY A 114 -2.72 -2.50 -27.43
CA GLY A 114 -1.35 -1.98 -27.48
C GLY A 114 -1.16 -0.61 -26.85
N LYS A 115 -1.99 -0.24 -25.86
CA LYS A 115 -1.91 1.05 -25.18
C LYS A 115 -0.65 1.09 -24.33
N SER A 116 0.24 2.03 -24.65
CA SER A 116 1.38 2.38 -23.81
C SER A 116 0.87 3.07 -22.54
N SER A 117 1.34 2.59 -21.40
CA SER A 117 1.13 3.22 -20.11
C SER A 117 1.92 4.52 -20.07
N GLU A 118 1.30 5.55 -19.51
CA GLU A 118 1.97 6.80 -19.14
C GLU A 118 2.96 6.62 -17.98
N TYR A 119 2.87 5.48 -17.28
CA TYR A 119 3.69 5.17 -16.12
C TYR A 119 4.83 4.22 -16.49
N GLU A 120 6.01 4.52 -15.96
CA GLU A 120 7.15 3.63 -16.06
C GLU A 120 6.95 2.36 -15.25
N THR A 121 7.54 1.26 -15.73
CA THR A 121 7.56 0.01 -14.98
C THR A 121 8.43 0.17 -13.74
N PRO A 122 7.95 -0.21 -12.53
CA PRO A 122 8.75 -0.11 -11.31
C PRO A 122 10.08 -0.88 -11.42
N HIS A 123 11.18 -0.29 -10.94
CA HIS A 123 12.51 -0.88 -11.05
C HIS A 123 12.61 -2.29 -10.46
N LEU A 124 11.99 -2.55 -9.30
CA LEU A 124 11.91 -3.90 -8.70
C LEU A 124 11.35 -4.93 -9.66
N VAL A 125 10.35 -4.56 -10.45
CA VAL A 125 9.71 -5.48 -11.40
C VAL A 125 10.65 -5.74 -12.56
N ILE A 126 11.44 -4.73 -12.96
CA ILE A 126 12.45 -4.89 -13.99
C ILE A 126 13.55 -5.87 -13.53
N GLU A 127 14.00 -5.73 -12.29
CA GLU A 127 14.99 -6.60 -11.65
C GLU A 127 14.43 -8.03 -11.49
N TRP A 128 13.26 -8.17 -10.86
CA TRP A 128 12.56 -9.44 -10.65
C TRP A 128 12.34 -10.22 -11.96
N LEU A 129 11.92 -9.54 -13.03
CA LEU A 129 11.78 -10.17 -14.35
C LEU A 129 13.12 -10.70 -14.87
N SER A 130 14.22 -9.98 -14.63
CA SER A 130 15.54 -10.38 -15.10
C SER A 130 16.08 -11.58 -14.30
N GLU A 131 15.84 -11.61 -12.98
CA GLU A 131 16.14 -12.75 -12.10
C GLU A 131 15.38 -14.01 -12.53
N HIS A 132 14.15 -13.87 -13.01
CA HIS A 132 13.30 -14.95 -13.51
C HIS A 132 13.53 -15.29 -15.00
N GLY A 133 14.64 -14.83 -15.59
CA GLY A 133 15.05 -15.20 -16.95
C GLY A 133 14.37 -14.42 -18.09
N PHE A 134 13.55 -13.41 -17.81
CA PHE A 134 12.93 -12.58 -18.83
C PHE A 134 13.90 -11.50 -19.34
N LYS A 135 14.58 -11.78 -20.46
CA LYS A 135 15.51 -10.84 -21.11
C LYS A 135 14.84 -9.51 -21.47
N SER A 136 15.61 -8.42 -21.44
CA SER A 136 15.20 -7.03 -21.76
C SER A 136 14.93 -6.79 -23.27
N GLY A 137 14.23 -7.71 -23.93
CA GLY A 137 13.91 -7.62 -25.35
C GLY A 137 12.68 -6.77 -25.68
N LYS A 138 12.51 -6.49 -26.98
CA LYS A 138 11.29 -5.86 -27.55
C LYS A 138 9.97 -6.46 -27.04
N PRO A 139 9.76 -7.79 -26.97
CA PRO A 139 8.48 -8.34 -26.52
C PRO A 139 8.19 -8.05 -25.04
N ARG A 140 9.22 -8.09 -24.18
CA ARG A 140 9.09 -7.71 -22.76
C ARG A 140 8.72 -6.25 -22.63
N ARG A 141 9.41 -5.35 -23.33
CA ARG A 141 9.10 -3.90 -23.32
C ARG A 141 7.70 -3.60 -23.85
N ALA A 142 7.26 -4.29 -24.89
CA ALA A 142 5.91 -4.14 -25.43
C ALA A 142 4.84 -4.58 -24.41
N LYS A 143 5.01 -5.76 -23.79
CA LYS A 143 4.08 -6.27 -22.76
C LYS A 143 4.06 -5.39 -21.51
N MET A 144 5.24 -5.00 -21.01
CA MET A 144 5.37 -4.09 -19.87
C MET A 144 5.00 -2.64 -20.22
N GLY A 145 4.77 -2.34 -21.50
CA GLY A 145 4.14 -1.10 -21.92
C GLY A 145 2.66 -1.06 -21.56
N ASN A 146 1.97 -2.19 -21.36
CA ASN A 146 0.57 -2.21 -20.98
C ASN A 146 0.42 -2.06 -19.45
N ARG A 147 -0.37 -1.08 -19.00
CA ARG A 147 -0.58 -0.78 -17.57
C ARG A 147 -1.12 -1.96 -16.75
N ARG A 148 -2.03 -2.76 -17.32
CA ARG A 148 -2.65 -3.90 -16.64
C ARG A 148 -1.67 -5.05 -16.51
N THR A 149 -0.84 -5.25 -17.53
CA THR A 149 0.29 -6.19 -17.45
C THR A 149 1.30 -5.75 -16.39
N GLN A 150 1.68 -4.46 -16.34
CA GLN A 150 2.55 -3.94 -15.28
C GLN A 150 1.99 -4.24 -13.90
N GLN A 151 0.70 -3.97 -13.70
CA GLN A 151 -0.02 -4.22 -12.44
C GLN A 151 0.00 -5.69 -12.03
N LEU A 152 -0.33 -6.59 -12.94
CA LEU A 152 -0.29 -8.03 -12.72
C LEU A 152 1.10 -8.53 -12.35
N VAL A 153 2.11 -8.17 -13.14
CA VAL A 153 3.49 -8.60 -12.90
C VAL A 153 4.02 -8.01 -11.59
N THR A 154 3.64 -6.77 -11.26
CA THR A 154 4.01 -6.16 -9.97
C THR A 154 3.39 -6.91 -8.79
N CYS A 155 2.13 -7.35 -8.90
CA CYS A 155 1.50 -8.19 -7.87
C CYS A 155 2.20 -9.53 -7.71
N LEU A 156 2.60 -10.18 -8.81
CA LEU A 156 3.32 -11.45 -8.77
C LEU A 156 4.70 -11.29 -8.11
N ALA A 157 5.44 -10.25 -8.49
CA ALA A 157 6.71 -9.92 -7.85
C ALA A 157 6.54 -9.61 -6.34
N ALA A 158 5.40 -9.01 -5.96
CA ALA A 158 5.12 -8.68 -4.55
C ALA A 158 4.83 -9.93 -3.73
N LEU A 159 4.10 -10.87 -4.32
CA LEU A 159 3.82 -12.15 -3.71
C LEU A 159 5.11 -12.95 -3.53
N ASP A 160 5.93 -13.04 -4.58
CA ASP A 160 7.22 -13.75 -4.55
C ASP A 160 8.20 -13.12 -3.54
N ASP A 161 8.33 -11.78 -3.48
CA ASP A 161 9.13 -11.11 -2.44
C ASP A 161 8.57 -11.39 -1.03
N SER A 162 7.25 -11.49 -0.86
CA SER A 162 6.64 -11.79 0.44
C SER A 162 6.87 -13.23 0.89
N GLU A 163 6.79 -14.19 -0.03
CA GLU A 163 7.02 -15.61 0.23
C GLU A 163 8.51 -15.90 0.48
N ASN A 164 9.40 -15.32 -0.33
CA ASN A 164 10.84 -15.48 -0.18
C ASN A 164 11.42 -14.75 1.06
N ARG A 165 10.77 -13.68 1.53
CA ARG A 165 11.10 -13.04 2.82
C ARG A 165 10.65 -13.85 4.03
N GLY A 166 9.62 -14.69 3.90
CA GLY A 166 9.22 -15.64 4.96
C GLY A 166 10.35 -16.59 5.38
N TYR A 167 11.36 -16.78 4.52
CA TYR A 167 12.55 -17.61 4.78
C TYR A 167 13.81 -16.82 5.20
N ARG A 168 13.83 -15.48 5.17
CA ARG A 168 14.93 -14.70 5.75
C ARG A 168 14.55 -14.32 7.18
N LYS A 169 15.26 -14.92 8.15
CA LYS A 169 15.09 -14.70 9.61
C LYS A 169 14.80 -13.23 9.95
N PRO A 170 13.87 -12.96 10.90
CA PRO A 170 13.56 -11.61 11.32
C PRO A 170 14.79 -10.96 11.96
N PHE A 171 15.04 -9.71 11.53
CA PHE A 171 15.61 -8.63 12.33
C PHE A 171 16.66 -9.06 13.37
N GLN A 172 17.92 -9.19 12.98
CA GLN A 172 19.00 -9.14 13.97
C GLN A 172 19.11 -7.70 14.49
N GLU A 173 18.78 -7.54 15.76
CA GLU A 173 18.98 -6.33 16.55
C GLU A 173 20.44 -5.84 16.41
N ARG A 174 20.59 -4.56 16.09
CA ARG A 174 21.77 -3.75 16.41
C ARG A 174 21.30 -2.47 17.07
#